data_AF-A0A3M1NQ04-F1
#
_entry.id   AF-A0A3M1NQ04-F1
#
_cell.length_a   1.000
_cell.length_b   1.000
_cell.length_c   1.000
_cell.angle_alpha   90.00
_cell.angle_beta   90.00
_cell.angle_gamma   90.00
#
_symmetry.space_group_name_H-M   'P 1'
#
loop_
_entity.id
_entity.type
_entity.pdbx_description
1 polymer ?
#
loop_
_entity_poly.entity_id
_entity_poly.type
_entity_poly.pdbx_seq_one_letter_code
_entity_poly.pdbx_strand_id
1 'polypeptide(L)'
;MTAVFLRAVLRRLFYATPVLTLLFLFCSWTPAHAQIPDKFTNLQVLPKDISKKELTETMKTFAISLGVRCIHCHVGEAGQPLSTFDFASDKKPTKKIARIMIKMRNAINQQFLAQLDDKHPPRVGCVTCHDGQKEPDPPRELLNSLIQDRVKNNKGK
;
A
#
# COMPACT_ATOMS: atom_id res chain seq x y z
N MET A 1 -26.30 62.44 -38.32
CA MET A 1 -25.97 62.08 -36.91
C MET A 1 -26.47 60.68 -36.55
N THR A 2 -26.11 59.62 -37.28
CA THR A 2 -26.70 58.27 -37.06
C THR A 2 -25.74 57.08 -37.16
N ALA A 3 -24.44 57.27 -37.47
CA ALA A 3 -23.51 56.16 -37.71
C ALA A 3 -22.48 55.89 -36.60
N VAL A 4 -22.35 56.75 -35.58
CA VAL A 4 -21.31 56.61 -34.54
C VAL A 4 -21.80 55.86 -33.30
N PHE A 5 -23.09 55.94 -32.98
CA PHE A 5 -23.65 55.30 -31.77
C PHE A 5 -23.79 53.77 -31.87
N LEU A 6 -23.91 53.20 -33.08
CA LEU A 6 -24.14 51.76 -33.24
C LEU A 6 -22.88 50.91 -33.00
N ARG A 7 -21.67 51.48 -33.20
CA ARG A 7 -20.40 50.77 -32.97
C ARG A 7 -20.00 50.69 -31.49
N ALA A 8 -20.54 51.57 -30.64
CA ALA A 8 -20.19 51.63 -29.22
C ALA A 8 -20.94 50.60 -28.35
N VAL A 9 -22.15 50.20 -28.75
CA VAL A 9 -22.97 49.23 -27.99
C VAL A 9 -22.55 47.78 -28.27
N LEU A 10 -22.20 47.45 -29.51
CA LEU A 10 -21.78 46.09 -29.90
C LEU A 10 -20.41 45.68 -29.36
N ARG A 11 -19.55 46.65 -28.97
CA ARG A 11 -18.22 46.34 -28.39
C ARG A 11 -18.25 46.10 -26.88
N ARG A 12 -19.34 46.43 -26.19
CA ARG A 12 -19.50 46.20 -24.74
C ARG A 12 -20.08 44.83 -24.39
N LEU A 13 -20.67 44.11 -25.35
CA LEU A 13 -21.25 42.79 -25.14
C LEU A 13 -20.23 41.62 -25.24
N PHE A 14 -19.01 41.88 -25.70
CA PHE A 14 -17.97 40.84 -25.85
C PHE A 14 -16.95 40.77 -24.71
N TYR A 15 -17.00 41.67 -23.72
CA TYR A 15 -16.04 41.69 -22.60
C TYR A 15 -16.64 41.32 -21.23
N ALA A 16 -17.88 40.81 -21.21
CA ALA A 16 -18.55 40.36 -19.98
C ALA A 16 -18.69 38.83 -19.89
N THR A 17 -17.99 38.07 -20.74
CA THR A 17 -18.17 36.61 -20.89
C THR A 17 -16.91 35.71 -20.80
N PRO A 18 -15.70 36.14 -20.38
CA PRO A 18 -14.62 35.16 -20.15
C PRO A 18 -14.34 34.87 -18.67
N VAL A 19 -14.96 35.58 -17.72
CA VAL A 19 -14.64 35.43 -16.28
C VAL A 19 -15.54 34.40 -15.58
N LEU A 20 -16.79 34.23 -16.03
CA LEU A 20 -17.75 33.32 -15.37
C LEU A 20 -17.61 31.85 -15.81
N THR A 21 -17.02 31.58 -16.98
CA THR A 21 -16.82 30.22 -17.51
C THR A 21 -15.52 29.57 -17.04
N LEU A 22 -14.56 30.34 -16.53
CA LEU A 22 -13.29 29.80 -16.02
C LEU A 22 -13.38 29.24 -14.59
N LEU A 23 -14.42 29.60 -13.83
CA LEU A 23 -14.58 29.19 -12.42
C LEU A 23 -15.21 27.79 -12.24
N PHE A 24 -15.81 27.21 -13.29
CA PHE A 24 -16.51 25.92 -13.21
C PHE A 24 -15.64 24.69 -13.52
N LEU A 25 -14.37 24.87 -13.90
CA LEU A 25 -13.47 23.77 -14.30
C LEU A 25 -12.53 23.28 -13.18
N PHE A 26 -12.77 23.63 -11.92
CA PHE A 26 -11.86 23.30 -10.81
C PHE A 26 -12.42 22.41 -9.69
N CYS A 27 -13.63 21.85 -9.80
CA CYS A 27 -14.19 21.03 -8.73
C CYS A 27 -14.81 19.72 -9.23
N SER A 28 -13.96 18.79 -9.68
CA SER A 28 -14.34 17.38 -9.83
C SER A 28 -13.16 16.46 -9.52
N TRP A 29 -12.35 16.81 -8.52
CA TRP A 29 -11.44 15.84 -7.91
C TRP A 29 -12.11 15.29 -6.65
N THR A 30 -13.09 14.40 -6.83
CA THR A 30 -13.47 13.49 -5.76
C THR A 30 -12.39 12.41 -5.70
N PRO A 31 -11.54 12.35 -4.65
CA PRO A 31 -10.70 11.18 -4.47
C PRO A 31 -11.65 9.98 -4.30
N ALA A 32 -11.63 9.07 -5.27
CA ALA A 32 -12.28 7.78 -5.15
C ALA A 32 -11.62 7.08 -3.95
N HIS A 33 -12.30 7.10 -2.81
CA HIS A 33 -11.84 6.37 -1.64
C HIS A 33 -11.83 4.90 -2.04
N ALA A 34 -10.65 4.29 -2.10
CA ALA A 34 -10.50 2.87 -2.38
C ALA A 34 -11.17 2.07 -1.24
N GLN A 35 -12.45 1.75 -1.40
CA GLN A 35 -13.26 1.18 -0.33
C GLN A 35 -12.88 -0.29 -0.15
N ILE A 36 -12.17 -0.58 0.94
CA ILE A 36 -11.99 -1.93 1.45
C ILE A 36 -13.36 -2.43 1.96
N PRO A 37 -13.76 -3.69 1.70
CA PRO A 37 -15.02 -4.23 2.18
C PRO A 37 -15.20 -4.09 3.69
N ASP A 38 -16.44 -3.92 4.15
CA ASP A 38 -16.78 -3.85 5.58
C ASP A 38 -16.91 -5.22 6.25
N LYS A 39 -17.11 -6.26 5.43
CA LYS A 39 -17.22 -7.65 5.89
C LYS A 39 -16.09 -8.48 5.29
N PHE A 40 -15.44 -9.28 6.12
CA PHE A 40 -14.36 -10.17 5.72
C PHE A 40 -14.79 -11.63 5.78
N THR A 41 -14.34 -12.40 4.81
CA THR A 41 -14.56 -13.85 4.75
C THR A 41 -13.24 -14.57 4.49
N ASN A 42 -13.21 -15.87 4.76
CA ASN A 42 -12.04 -16.73 4.56
C ASN A 42 -10.78 -16.33 5.39
N LEU A 43 -10.99 -15.79 6.59
CA LEU A 43 -9.95 -15.65 7.61
C LEU A 43 -9.69 -17.03 8.24
N GLN A 44 -8.49 -17.59 8.02
CA GLN A 44 -8.11 -18.93 8.52
C GLN A 44 -7.00 -18.87 9.60
N VAL A 45 -6.32 -17.74 9.74
CA VAL A 45 -5.19 -17.58 10.68
C VAL A 45 -5.37 -16.36 11.58
N LEU A 46 -5.83 -15.24 11.01
CA LEU A 46 -6.21 -14.06 11.78
C LEU A 46 -7.58 -14.27 12.47
N PRO A 47 -7.84 -13.56 13.59
CA PRO A 47 -9.11 -13.65 14.31
C PRO A 47 -10.30 -13.37 13.39
N LYS A 48 -11.42 -14.07 13.58
CA LYS A 48 -12.61 -13.93 12.73
C LYS A 48 -13.42 -12.67 13.05
N ASP A 49 -13.26 -12.16 14.26
CA ASP A 49 -13.87 -10.98 14.85
C ASP A 49 -12.98 -9.73 14.78
N ILE A 50 -11.84 -9.81 14.08
CA ILE A 50 -10.91 -8.69 13.89
C ILE A 50 -11.62 -7.48 13.29
N SER A 51 -11.32 -6.28 13.81
CA SER A 51 -11.90 -5.04 13.28
C SER A 51 -11.39 -4.73 11.87
N LYS A 52 -12.19 -4.02 11.07
CA LYS A 52 -11.77 -3.53 9.74
C LYS A 52 -10.46 -2.75 9.79
N LYS A 53 -10.31 -1.89 10.80
CA LYS A 53 -9.11 -1.08 10.98
C LYS A 53 -7.88 -1.96 11.21
N GLU A 54 -7.95 -2.86 12.18
CA GLU A 54 -6.84 -3.73 12.56
C GLU A 54 -6.45 -4.71 11.44
N LEU A 55 -7.44 -5.27 10.74
CA LEU A 55 -7.17 -6.12 9.58
C LEU A 55 -6.48 -5.33 8.46
N THR A 56 -6.97 -4.12 8.17
CA THR A 56 -6.38 -3.26 7.14
C THR A 56 -4.95 -2.86 7.50
N GLU A 57 -4.69 -2.49 8.75
CA GLU A 57 -3.35 -2.16 9.24
C GLU A 57 -2.42 -3.38 9.15
N THR A 58 -2.90 -4.56 9.56
CA THR A 58 -2.15 -5.82 9.43
C THR A 58 -1.76 -6.11 7.98
N MET A 59 -2.69 -5.96 7.03
CA MET A 59 -2.41 -6.16 5.60
C MET A 59 -1.41 -5.13 5.06
N LYS A 60 -1.49 -3.87 5.49
CA LYS A 60 -0.51 -2.84 5.13
C LYS A 60 0.88 -3.17 5.68
N THR A 61 0.98 -3.63 6.93
CA THR A 61 2.26 -4.07 7.52
C THR A 61 2.88 -5.21 6.72
N PHE A 62 2.09 -6.18 6.26
CA PHE A 62 2.59 -7.24 5.38
C PHE A 62 3.09 -6.69 4.05
N ALA A 63 2.30 -5.82 3.40
CA ALA A 63 2.68 -5.21 2.13
C ALA A 63 4.02 -4.45 2.24
N ILE A 64 4.18 -3.63 3.28
CA ILE A 64 5.42 -2.87 3.54
C ILE A 64 6.59 -3.81 3.83
N SER A 65 6.39 -4.80 4.71
CA SER A 65 7.46 -5.73 5.11
C SER A 65 8.04 -6.53 3.95
N LEU A 66 7.22 -6.80 2.92
CA LEU A 66 7.61 -7.55 1.73
C LEU A 66 7.92 -6.66 0.52
N GLY A 67 7.73 -5.34 0.62
CA GLY A 67 7.88 -4.42 -0.52
C GLY A 67 6.90 -4.68 -1.68
N VAL A 68 5.70 -5.17 -1.38
CA VAL A 68 4.69 -5.54 -2.39
C VAL A 68 3.41 -4.72 -2.25
N ARG A 69 2.54 -4.78 -3.27
CA ARG A 69 1.18 -4.23 -3.22
C ARG A 69 0.13 -5.31 -2.97
N CYS A 70 -1.09 -4.91 -2.62
CA CYS A 70 -2.22 -5.79 -2.32
C CYS A 70 -2.42 -6.90 -3.36
N ILE A 71 -2.26 -6.56 -4.64
CA ILE A 71 -2.40 -7.47 -5.79
C ILE A 71 -1.41 -8.63 -5.77
N HIS A 72 -0.30 -8.54 -5.04
CA HIS A 72 0.65 -9.64 -4.90
C HIS A 72 -0.02 -10.87 -4.28
N CYS A 73 -0.84 -10.68 -3.24
CA CYS A 73 -1.54 -11.77 -2.54
C CYS A 73 -3.01 -11.90 -2.92
N HIS A 74 -3.69 -10.79 -3.18
CA HIS A 74 -5.13 -10.79 -3.48
C HIS A 74 -5.42 -10.78 -4.98
N VAL A 75 -6.56 -11.36 -5.36
CA VAL A 75 -7.01 -11.39 -6.76
C VAL A 75 -7.61 -10.03 -7.10
N GLY A 76 -7.11 -9.40 -8.16
CA GLY A 76 -7.54 -8.09 -8.63
C GLY A 76 -6.64 -7.62 -9.77
N GLU A 77 -6.86 -6.40 -10.22
CA GLU A 77 -6.15 -5.81 -11.36
C GLU A 77 -5.35 -4.56 -10.96
N ALA A 78 -4.20 -4.37 -11.60
CA ALA A 78 -3.33 -3.24 -11.30
C ALA A 78 -3.97 -1.94 -11.79
N GLY A 79 -3.97 -0.91 -10.95
CA GLY A 79 -4.57 0.39 -11.27
C GLY A 79 -6.08 0.47 -11.04
N GLN A 80 -6.76 -0.66 -10.80
CA GLN A 80 -8.17 -0.66 -10.46
C GLN A 80 -8.42 -0.34 -8.97
N PRO A 81 -9.60 0.20 -8.61
CA PRO A 81 -9.98 0.45 -7.23
C PRO A 81 -9.95 -0.83 -6.38
N LEU A 82 -9.57 -0.74 -5.11
CA LEU A 82 -9.54 -1.91 -4.22
C LEU A 82 -10.91 -2.57 -4.02
N SER A 83 -12.01 -1.85 -4.26
CA SER A 83 -13.37 -2.40 -4.20
C SER A 83 -13.62 -3.48 -5.25
N THR A 84 -12.81 -3.56 -6.32
CA THR A 84 -12.94 -4.59 -7.36
C THR A 84 -12.17 -5.88 -7.03
N PHE A 85 -11.40 -5.89 -5.94
CA PHE A 85 -10.57 -7.03 -5.57
C PHE A 85 -11.38 -8.12 -4.88
N ASP A 86 -11.12 -9.37 -5.25
CA ASP A 86 -11.57 -10.54 -4.52
C ASP A 86 -10.54 -10.88 -3.43
N PHE A 87 -10.72 -10.24 -2.27
CA PHE A 87 -9.86 -10.44 -1.11
C PHE A 87 -9.98 -11.85 -0.51
N ALA A 88 -11.13 -12.50 -0.64
CA ALA A 88 -11.44 -13.77 0.00
C ALA A 88 -10.83 -14.96 -0.77
N SER A 89 -10.69 -14.86 -2.08
CA SER A 89 -10.15 -15.93 -2.94
C SER A 89 -8.73 -16.38 -2.56
N ASP A 90 -8.49 -17.68 -2.69
CA ASP A 90 -7.18 -18.33 -2.55
C ASP A 90 -6.60 -18.76 -3.92
N LYS A 91 -7.06 -18.16 -5.03
CA LYS A 91 -6.54 -18.44 -6.38
C LYS A 91 -5.04 -18.11 -6.51
N LYS A 92 -4.52 -17.15 -5.74
CA LYS A 92 -3.09 -16.82 -5.74
C LYS A 92 -2.31 -17.69 -4.73
N PRO A 93 -1.24 -18.39 -5.15
CA PRO A 93 -0.44 -19.21 -4.24
C PRO A 93 0.25 -18.40 -3.14
N THR A 94 0.63 -17.15 -3.43
CA THR A 94 1.25 -16.21 -2.49
C THR A 94 0.43 -15.97 -1.23
N LYS A 95 -0.91 -15.95 -1.32
CA LYS A 95 -1.79 -15.84 -0.15
C LYS A 95 -1.73 -17.08 0.73
N LYS A 96 -1.66 -18.28 0.13
CA LYS A 96 -1.51 -19.53 0.89
C LYS A 96 -0.16 -19.59 1.60
N ILE A 97 0.90 -19.19 0.91
CA ILE A 97 2.26 -19.06 1.49
C ILE A 97 2.24 -18.07 2.66
N ALA A 98 1.62 -16.89 2.49
CA ALA A 98 1.51 -15.90 3.55
C ALA A 98 0.82 -16.45 4.82
N ARG A 99 -0.22 -17.30 4.68
CA ARG A 99 -0.85 -17.97 5.84
C ARG A 99 0.14 -18.87 6.58
N ILE A 100 0.98 -19.62 5.85
CA ILE A 100 2.02 -20.46 6.44
C ILE A 100 3.05 -19.58 7.16
N MET A 101 3.48 -18.48 6.54
CA MET A 101 4.44 -17.55 7.15
C MET A 101 3.91 -16.88 8.41
N ILE A 102 2.62 -16.54 8.47
CA ILE A 102 2.00 -16.02 9.70
C ILE A 102 2.05 -17.07 10.82
N LYS A 103 1.73 -18.34 10.51
CA LYS A 103 1.82 -19.44 11.48
C LYS A 103 3.26 -19.66 11.96
N MET A 104 4.23 -19.66 11.04
CA MET A 104 5.65 -19.78 11.37
C MET A 104 6.11 -18.65 12.29
N ARG A 105 5.82 -17.39 11.95
CA ARG A 105 6.14 -16.22 12.78
C ARG A 105 5.52 -16.34 14.18
N ASN A 106 4.26 -16.78 14.25
CA ASN A 106 3.58 -17.00 15.53
C ASN A 106 4.28 -18.07 16.36
N ALA A 107 4.65 -19.20 15.75
CA ALA A 107 5.40 -20.25 16.40
C ALA A 107 6.75 -19.74 16.92
N ILE A 108 7.54 -19.02 16.11
CA ILE A 108 8.82 -18.41 16.54
C ILE A 108 8.61 -17.55 17.78
N ASN A 109 7.65 -16.60 17.73
CA ASN A 109 7.41 -15.67 18.82
C ASN A 109 6.87 -16.33 20.09
N GLN A 110 5.96 -17.29 19.96
CA GLN A 110 5.21 -17.85 21.10
C GLN A 110 5.86 -19.10 21.68
N GLN A 111 6.47 -19.93 20.83
CA GLN A 111 7.03 -21.21 21.25
C GLN A 111 8.51 -21.11 21.57
N PHE A 112 9.26 -20.18 20.96
CA PHE A 112 10.72 -20.12 21.15
C PHE A 112 11.13 -18.85 21.86
N LEU A 113 10.81 -17.67 21.32
CA LEU A 113 11.28 -16.40 21.87
C LEU A 113 10.66 -16.08 23.23
N ALA A 114 9.41 -16.50 23.47
CA ALA A 114 8.76 -16.36 24.78
C ALA A 114 9.42 -17.19 25.90
N GLN A 115 10.29 -18.15 25.57
CA GLN A 115 11.02 -18.94 26.58
C GLN A 115 12.32 -18.26 27.04
N LEU A 116 12.73 -17.16 26.39
CA LEU A 116 13.90 -16.40 26.82
C LEU A 116 13.62 -15.77 28.18
N ASP A 117 14.57 -15.86 29.10
CA ASP A 117 14.52 -15.22 30.44
C ASP A 117 14.78 -13.72 30.32
N ASP A 118 13.92 -13.04 29.57
CA ASP A 118 13.90 -11.61 29.37
C ASP A 118 12.51 -11.09 29.76
N LYS A 119 12.47 -9.96 30.45
CA LYS A 119 11.22 -9.27 30.79
C LYS A 119 10.44 -8.87 29.54
N HIS A 120 11.12 -8.61 28.43
CA HIS A 120 10.52 -8.27 27.14
C HIS A 120 11.18 -9.07 26.02
N PRO A 121 10.81 -10.35 25.85
CA PRO A 121 11.45 -11.19 24.85
C PRO A 121 11.33 -10.57 23.46
N PRO A 122 12.40 -10.62 22.65
CA PRO A 122 12.38 -10.07 21.30
C PRO A 122 11.28 -10.71 20.48
N ARG A 123 10.77 -9.97 19.48
CA ARG A 123 9.74 -10.46 18.57
C ARG A 123 10.19 -10.32 17.13
N VAL A 124 9.92 -11.34 16.34
CA VAL A 124 10.12 -11.30 14.90
C VAL A 124 8.83 -10.88 14.19
N GLY A 125 8.99 -9.99 13.22
CA GLY A 125 7.97 -9.61 12.25
C GLY A 125 8.34 -10.12 10.86
N CYS A 126 7.44 -9.90 9.89
CA CYS A 126 7.75 -10.22 8.49
C CYS A 126 9.00 -9.45 8.02
N VAL A 127 9.11 -8.17 8.41
CA VAL A 127 10.25 -7.30 8.08
C VAL A 127 11.59 -7.83 8.61
N THR A 128 11.60 -8.60 9.70
CA THR A 128 12.84 -9.14 10.28
C THR A 128 13.62 -10.02 9.30
N CYS A 129 12.91 -10.72 8.41
CA CYS A 129 13.54 -11.54 7.38
C CYS A 129 13.40 -10.92 6.00
N HIS A 130 12.23 -10.37 5.67
CA HIS A 130 11.96 -9.85 4.34
C HIS A 130 12.62 -8.50 4.05
N ASP A 131 12.80 -7.65 5.06
CA ASP A 131 13.43 -6.33 4.94
C ASP A 131 12.97 -5.50 3.72
N GLY A 132 11.66 -5.49 3.46
CA GLY A 132 11.09 -4.78 2.32
C GLY A 132 11.25 -5.49 0.98
N GLN A 133 11.64 -6.77 0.98
CA GLN A 133 11.81 -7.61 -0.20
C GLN A 133 10.87 -8.82 -0.17
N LYS A 134 10.27 -9.14 -1.31
CA LYS A 134 9.31 -10.26 -1.42
C LYS A 134 9.97 -11.61 -1.13
N GLU A 135 11.27 -11.71 -1.40
CA GLU A 135 12.12 -12.87 -1.18
C GLU A 135 13.25 -12.41 -0.26
N PRO A 136 13.41 -13.01 0.92
CA PRO A 136 14.54 -12.72 1.81
C PRO A 136 15.87 -13.09 1.14
N ASP A 137 16.86 -12.22 1.23
CA ASP A 137 18.22 -12.57 0.84
C ASP A 137 18.76 -13.66 1.76
N PRO A 138 19.39 -14.72 1.22
CA PRO A 138 20.03 -15.70 2.08
C PRO A 138 21.14 -15.01 2.89
N PRO A 139 21.33 -15.36 4.17
CA PRO A 139 22.26 -14.64 5.05
C PRO A 139 23.69 -14.50 4.50
N ARG A 140 24.15 -15.47 3.70
CA ARG A 140 25.47 -15.43 3.06
C ARG A 140 25.56 -14.38 1.96
N GLU A 141 24.50 -14.20 1.18
CA GLU A 141 24.46 -13.22 0.11
C GLU A 141 24.37 -11.80 0.67
N LEU A 142 23.54 -11.61 1.71
CA LEU A 142 23.50 -10.37 2.48
C LEU A 142 24.86 -10.05 3.12
N LEU A 143 25.53 -11.03 3.74
CA LEU A 143 26.87 -10.81 4.30
C LEU A 143 27.87 -10.38 3.23
N ASN A 144 27.85 -11.04 2.07
CA ASN A 144 28.75 -10.72 0.97
C ASN A 144 28.49 -9.30 0.43
N SER A 145 27.24 -8.89 0.23
CA SER A 145 26.91 -7.54 -0.25
C SER A 145 27.38 -6.47 0.74
N LEU A 146 27.14 -6.67 2.03
CA LEU A 146 27.62 -5.76 3.09
C LEU A 146 29.14 -5.63 3.12
N ILE A 147 29.88 -6.74 2.93
CA ILE A 147 31.34 -6.71 2.82
C ILE A 147 31.78 -5.89 1.60
N GLN A 148 31.17 -6.12 0.44
CA GLN A 148 31.52 -5.39 -0.78
C GLN A 148 31.23 -3.89 -0.67
N ASP A 149 30.12 -3.50 -0.07
CA ASP A 149 29.78 -2.09 0.13
C ASP A 149 30.75 -1.40 1.08
N ARG A 150 31.16 -2.08 2.16
CA ARG A 150 32.22 -1.57 3.05
C ARG A 150 33.55 -1.39 2.30
N VAL A 151 33.95 -2.34 1.47
CA VAL A 151 35.18 -2.24 0.67
C VAL A 151 35.10 -1.06 -0.32
N LYS A 152 33.97 -0.87 -1.00
CA LYS A 152 33.76 0.28 -1.90
C LYS A 152 33.85 1.61 -1.17
N ASN A 153 33.18 1.73 -0.03
CA ASN A 153 33.16 2.97 0.76
C ASN A 153 34.54 3.32 1.33
N ASN A 154 35.38 2.33 1.62
CA ASN A 154 36.76 2.54 2.07
C ASN A 154 37.73 2.87 0.93
N LYS A 155 37.45 2.48 -0.32
CA LYS A 155 38.28 2.84 -1.49
C LYS A 155 38.07 4.28 -1.97
N GLY A 156 36.96 4.92 -1.58
CA GLY A 156 36.63 6.30 -1.92
C GLY A 156 37.07 7.35 -0.88
N LYS A 157 37.78 6.93 0.18
CA LYS A 157 38.45 7.77 1.15
C LYS A 157 39.96 7.65 0.96
#